data_AF-A0AAV9MTH5-F1
#
_entry.id   AF-A0AAV9MTH5-F1
#
_cell.length_a   1.000
_cell.length_b   1.000
_cell.length_c   1.000
_cell.angle_alpha   90.00
_cell.angle_beta   90.00
_cell.angle_gamma   90.00
#
_symmetry.space_group_name_H-M   'P 1'
#
loop_
_entity.id
_entity.type
_entity.pdbx_description
1 polymer ?
#
loop_
_entity_poly.entity_id
_entity_poly.type
_entity_poly.pdbx_seq_one_letter_code
_entity_poly.pdbx_strand_id
1 'polypeptide(L)'
;MWVEDDLPLNSADGVGRIGLEIAGNPDTNDEALYVAGGKAVGIDEVINNLQPQWPGNQSALDLARGQKESRTGKQVDAKSVVQN
;
A
#
# COMPACT_ATOMS: atom_id res chain seq x y z
N MET A 1 22.26 -8.14 -6.05
CA MET A 1 21.21 -8.56 -5.12
C MET A 1 20.01 -9.08 -5.91
N TRP A 2 19.06 -8.27 -6.38
CA TRP A 2 17.84 -8.82 -7.04
C TRP A 2 18.05 -9.76 -8.24
N VAL A 3 18.95 -9.40 -9.17
CA VAL A 3 19.31 -10.26 -10.32
C VAL A 3 20.17 -11.44 -9.89
N GLU A 4 20.98 -11.25 -8.84
CA GLU A 4 21.90 -12.27 -8.32
C GLU A 4 21.15 -13.32 -7.48
N ASP A 5 20.01 -12.94 -6.90
CA ASP A 5 19.16 -13.74 -6.03
C ASP A 5 17.95 -14.36 -6.77
N ASP A 6 17.95 -14.30 -8.11
CA ASP A 6 16.90 -14.85 -9.00
C ASP A 6 15.47 -14.38 -8.64
N LEU A 7 15.35 -13.13 -8.17
CA LEU A 7 14.05 -12.56 -7.82
C LEU A 7 13.25 -12.19 -9.08
N PRO A 8 11.90 -12.26 -9.04
CA PRO A 8 11.09 -12.03 -10.22
C PRO A 8 11.25 -10.61 -10.77
N LEU A 9 11.89 -10.49 -11.92
CA LEU A 9 12.12 -9.21 -12.58
C LEU A 9 10.91 -8.80 -13.41
N ASN A 10 10.60 -7.51 -13.37
CA ASN A 10 9.58 -6.92 -14.21
C ASN A 10 10.18 -6.50 -15.57
N SER A 11 9.41 -6.71 -16.64
CA SER A 11 9.64 -6.03 -17.91
C SER A 11 8.76 -4.78 -17.99
N ALA A 12 9.21 -3.78 -18.76
CA ALA A 12 8.42 -2.56 -18.97
C ALA A 12 7.04 -2.86 -19.59
N ASP A 13 6.97 -3.80 -20.54
CA ASP A 13 5.72 -4.26 -21.15
C ASP A 13 4.78 -4.90 -20.11
N GLY A 14 5.31 -5.77 -19.23
CA GLY A 14 4.52 -6.41 -18.20
C GLY A 14 3.92 -5.42 -17.20
N VAL A 15 4.71 -4.44 -16.76
CA VAL A 15 4.23 -3.36 -15.87
C VAL A 15 3.20 -2.49 -16.58
N GLY A 16 3.41 -2.18 -17.86
CA GLY A 16 2.48 -1.39 -18.66
C GLY A 16 1.10 -2.05 -18.79
N ARG A 17 1.05 -3.37 -19.03
CA ARG A 17 -0.21 -4.13 -19.08
C ARG A 17 -0.96 -4.10 -17.75
N ILE A 18 -0.25 -4.37 -16.65
CA ILE A 18 -0.82 -4.33 -15.31
C ILE A 18 -1.36 -2.93 -15.00
N GLY A 19 -0.63 -1.88 -15.37
CA GLY A 19 -1.09 -0.50 -15.20
C GLY A 19 -2.39 -0.21 -15.95
N LEU A 20 -2.54 -0.73 -17.18
CA LEU A 20 -3.78 -0.61 -17.95
C LEU A 20 -4.94 -1.41 -17.34
N GLU A 21 -4.66 -2.61 -16.84
CA GLU A 21 -5.67 -3.45 -16.16
C GLU A 21 -6.20 -2.77 -14.89
N ILE A 22 -5.32 -2.21 -14.07
CA ILE A 22 -5.68 -1.44 -12.87
C ILE A 22 -6.48 -0.20 -13.24
N ALA A 23 -6.01 0.58 -14.23
CA ALA A 23 -6.70 1.79 -14.67
C ALA A 23 -8.11 1.50 -15.22
N GLY A 24 -8.32 0.31 -15.78
CA GLY A 24 -9.62 -0.15 -16.28
C GLY A 24 -10.51 -0.83 -15.23
N ASN A 25 -10.00 -1.10 -14.03
CA ASN A 25 -10.72 -1.84 -12.99
C ASN A 25 -10.98 -0.97 -11.74
N PRO A 26 -12.19 -0.41 -11.59
CA PRO A 26 -12.55 0.41 -10.43
C PRO A 26 -12.43 -0.30 -9.08
N ASP A 27 -12.48 -1.63 -9.05
CA ASP A 27 -12.37 -2.41 -7.81
C ASP A 27 -10.96 -2.34 -7.20
N THR A 28 -9.95 -1.99 -8.01
CA THR A 28 -8.55 -1.82 -7.57
C THR A 28 -8.23 -0.40 -7.10
N ASN A 29 -9.23 0.50 -7.10
CA ASN A 29 -9.03 1.86 -6.64
C ASN A 29 -8.63 1.89 -5.17
N ASP A 30 -7.65 2.72 -4.88
CA ASP A 30 -7.04 2.90 -3.56
C ASP A 30 -6.37 1.63 -2.97
N GLU A 31 -6.21 0.55 -3.73
CA GLU A 31 -5.51 -0.66 -3.28
C GLU A 31 -3.99 -0.55 -3.53
N ALA A 32 -3.18 -0.93 -2.55
CA ALA A 32 -1.76 -1.14 -2.79
C ALA A 32 -1.52 -2.51 -3.43
N LEU A 33 -0.85 -2.50 -4.59
CA LEU A 33 -0.52 -3.70 -5.35
C LEU A 33 1.00 -3.90 -5.40
N TYR A 34 1.46 -5.11 -5.06
CA TYR A 34 2.83 -5.54 -5.32
C TYR A 34 2.93 -6.13 -6.71
N VAL A 35 3.86 -5.60 -7.53
CA VAL A 35 4.07 -6.04 -8.91
C VAL A 35 5.44 -6.69 -9.06
N ALA A 36 5.46 -7.97 -9.43
CA ALA A 36 6.70 -8.71 -9.69
C ALA A 36 6.48 -9.84 -10.70
N GLY A 37 7.47 -10.06 -11.58
CA GLY A 37 7.42 -11.12 -12.59
C GLY A 37 6.21 -11.00 -13.54
N GLY A 38 5.71 -9.79 -13.79
CA GLY A 38 4.52 -9.58 -14.62
C GLY A 38 3.20 -10.00 -13.97
N LYS A 39 3.13 -10.04 -12.64
CA LYS A 39 1.90 -10.26 -11.86
C LYS A 39 1.70 -9.15 -10.84
N ALA A 40 0.44 -8.88 -10.50
CA ALA A 40 0.06 -7.97 -9.43
C ALA A 40 -0.70 -8.74 -8.34
N VAL A 41 -0.45 -8.41 -7.07
CA VAL A 41 -1.18 -8.93 -5.91
C VAL A 41 -1.50 -7.82 -4.94
N GLY A 42 -2.72 -7.81 -4.40
CA GLY A 42 -3.12 -6.96 -3.28
C GLY A 42 -2.31 -7.26 -2.04
N ILE A 43 -1.78 -6.22 -1.40
CA ILE A 43 -0.97 -6.38 -0.18
C ILE A 43 -1.55 -5.67 1.04
N ASP A 44 -2.59 -4.86 0.88
CA ASP A 44 -3.15 -4.06 1.97
C ASP A 44 -3.63 -4.92 3.15
N GLU A 45 -4.36 -6.01 2.89
CA GLU A 45 -4.82 -6.91 3.96
C GLU A 45 -3.65 -7.50 4.74
N VAL A 46 -2.62 -7.98 4.03
CA VAL A 46 -1.43 -8.58 4.64
C VAL A 46 -0.65 -7.54 5.44
N ILE A 47 -0.46 -6.34 4.89
CA ILE A 47 0.19 -5.23 5.59
C ILE A 47 -0.60 -4.89 6.85
N ASN A 48 -1.91 -4.68 6.76
CA ASN A 48 -2.73 -4.29 7.91
C ASN A 48 -2.70 -5.34 9.04
N ASN A 49 -2.64 -6.62 8.69
CA ASN A 49 -2.56 -7.71 9.67
C ASN A 49 -1.19 -7.83 10.33
N LEU A 50 -0.11 -7.55 9.59
CA LEU A 50 1.27 -7.68 10.09
C LEU A 50 1.79 -6.39 10.72
N GLN A 51 1.25 -5.24 10.34
CA GLN A 51 1.69 -3.92 10.78
C GLN A 51 1.75 -3.79 12.30
N PRO A 52 0.82 -4.30 13.13
CA PRO A 52 0.92 -4.20 14.58
C PRO A 52 2.15 -4.89 15.19
N GLN A 53 2.77 -5.83 14.47
CA GLN A 53 3.93 -6.59 14.93
C GLN A 53 5.24 -5.78 14.84
N TRP A 54 5.24 -4.63 14.17
CA TRP A 54 6.46 -3.85 13.93
C TRP A 54 6.64 -2.72 14.96
N PRO A 55 5.83 -1.63 14.97
CA PRO A 55 5.89 -0.58 15.98
C PRO A 55 5.00 -0.85 17.22
N GLY A 56 4.25 -1.96 17.26
CA GLY A 56 3.25 -2.24 18.29
C GLY A 56 1.83 -1.74 17.96
N ASN A 57 0.84 -2.24 18.70
CA ASN A 57 -0.60 -2.05 18.42
C ASN A 57 -1.04 -0.58 18.36
N GLN A 58 -0.58 0.27 19.29
CA GLN A 58 -1.04 1.66 19.37
C GLN A 58 -0.62 2.48 18.13
N SER A 59 0.65 2.34 17.73
CA SER A 59 1.19 3.00 16.55
C SER A 59 0.51 2.53 15.25
N ALA A 60 0.13 1.25 15.17
CA ALA A 60 -0.61 0.73 14.02
C ALA A 60 -2.03 1.32 13.93
N LEU A 61 -2.73 1.48 15.06
CA LEU A 61 -4.04 2.14 15.12
C LEU A 61 -3.97 3.61 14.72
N ASP A 62 -2.96 4.34 15.20
CA ASP A 62 -2.76 5.76 14.85
C ASP A 62 -2.44 5.94 13.36
N LEU A 63 -1.64 5.04 12.78
CA LEU A 63 -1.35 5.04 11.36
C LEU A 63 -2.61 4.70 10.52
N ALA A 64 -3.39 3.69 10.91
CA ALA A 64 -4.65 3.36 10.25
C ALA A 64 -5.65 4.53 10.28
N ARG A 65 -5.72 5.25 11.41
CA ARG A 65 -6.52 6.48 11.54
C ARG A 65 -6.05 7.56 10.57
N GLY A 66 -4.75 7.85 10.52
CA GLY A 66 -4.18 8.85 9.62
C GLY A 66 -4.42 8.52 8.14
N GLN A 67 -4.26 7.24 7.75
CA GLN A 67 -4.53 6.77 6.39
C GLN A 67 -6.02 6.94 6.01
N LYS A 68 -6.94 6.62 6.92
CA LYS A 68 -8.38 6.81 6.70
C LYS A 68 -8.74 8.27 6.49
N GLU A 69 -8.20 9.17 7.30
CA GLU A 69 -8.47 10.62 7.19
C GLU A 69 -7.91 11.18 5.88
N SER A 70 -6.67 10.81 5.52
CA SER A 70 -6.03 11.20 4.25
C SER A 70 -6.85 10.76 3.03
N ARG A 71 -7.38 9.52 3.04
CA ARG A 71 -8.25 9.00 1.98
C ARG A 71 -9.53 9.82 1.77
N THR A 72 -10.11 10.37 2.84
CA THR A 72 -11.33 11.18 2.75
C THR A 72 -11.09 12.63 2.33
N GLY A 73 -9.82 13.04 2.17
CA GLY A 73 -9.47 14.43 1.83
C GLY A 73 -9.80 15.45 2.92
N LYS A 74 -10.22 15.01 4.12
CA LYS A 74 -10.43 15.92 5.26
C LYS A 74 -9.07 16.31 5.82
N GLN A 75 -8.73 17.58 5.67
CA GLN A 75 -7.55 18.18 6.29
C GLN A 75 -7.75 18.16 7.81
N VAL A 76 -7.01 17.29 8.51
CA VAL A 76 -6.94 17.32 9.97
C VAL A 76 -5.87 18.32 10.38
N ASP A 77 -6.31 19.33 11.13
CA ASP A 77 -5.46 20.42 11.59
C ASP A 77 -4.41 19.87 12.57
N ALA A 78 -3.14 19.94 12.17
CA ALA A 78 -2.00 19.29 12.85
C ALA A 78 -1.78 19.74 14.31
N LYS A 79 -2.50 20.75 14.78
CA LYS A 79 -2.45 21.27 16.16
C LYS A 79 -3.22 20.42 17.17
N SER A 80 -4.03 19.45 16.73
CA SER A 80 -4.87 18.65 17.63
C SER A 80 -4.23 17.34 18.12
N VAL A 81 -3.10 16.91 17.53
CA VAL A 81 -2.52 15.57 17.78
C VAL A 81 -1.43 15.58 18.88
N VAL A 82 -0.96 16.76 19.30
CA VAL A 82 0.17 16.88 20.28
C VAL A 82 -0.30 17.16 21.72
N GLN A 83 -1.61 17.08 22.00
CA GLN A 83 -2.13 17.20 23.36
C GLN A 83 -2.86 15.92 23.76
N ASN A 84 -2.11 14.97 24.32
CA ASN A 84 -2.48 14.13 25.47
C ASN A 84 -1.29 13.27 25.91
#